data_AF-A0A085EUA1-F1
#
_entry.id   AF-A0A085EUA1-F1
#
_cell.length_a   1.000
_cell.length_b   1.000
_cell.length_c   1.000
_cell.angle_alpha   90.00
_cell.angle_beta   90.00
_cell.angle_gamma   90.00
#
_symmetry.space_group_name_H-M   'P 1'
#
loop_
_entity.id
_entity.type
_entity.pdbx_description
1 polymer ?
#
loop_
_entity_poly.entity_id
_entity_poly.type
_entity_poly.pdbx_seq_one_letter_code
_entity_poly.pdbx_strand_id
1 'polypeptide(L)'
;MPTLGELRDYGARLTIYCHTINPRRCGNSWSPSMDQMVQYFGVDFDPGERRPEFLRRFVCEKCGQRDIATTWHPPANTPGLLTGQGSHDHGPPNPVEVARIRAEYEQGKAIAEMHKANADRMRQEALAAEKARKKLQRDLETGRQIIGPPNPWAGRKKGRWL
;
A
#
# COMPACT_ATOMS: atom_id res chain seq x y z
N MET A 1 7.01 -30.07 24.73
CA MET A 1 6.26 -28.83 24.40
C MET A 1 4.91 -28.94 25.10
N PRO A 2 4.09 -27.89 25.22
CA PRO A 2 2.75 -28.05 25.79
C PRO A 2 1.91 -29.00 24.91
N THR A 3 1.10 -29.83 25.55
CA THR A 3 0.11 -30.72 24.92
C THR A 3 -1.02 -29.90 24.28
N LEU A 4 -1.82 -30.54 23.41
CA LEU A 4 -2.98 -29.88 22.80
C LEU A 4 -4.03 -29.45 23.85
N GLY A 5 -4.19 -30.20 24.93
CA GLY A 5 -5.04 -29.83 26.07
C GLY A 5 -4.57 -28.54 26.74
N GLU A 6 -3.28 -28.49 27.09
CA GLU A 6 -2.68 -27.29 27.69
C GLU A 6 -2.75 -26.08 26.75
N LEU A 7 -2.51 -26.28 25.45
CA LEU A 7 -2.61 -25.23 24.44
C LEU A 7 -4.05 -24.73 24.26
N ARG A 8 -5.05 -25.61 24.33
CA ARG A 8 -6.46 -25.24 24.29
C ARG A 8 -6.83 -24.42 25.52
N ASP A 9 -6.50 -24.91 26.70
CA ASP A 9 -6.86 -24.29 27.98
C ASP A 9 -6.13 -22.95 28.16
N TYR A 10 -4.90 -22.85 27.64
CA TYR A 10 -4.15 -21.61 27.52
C TYR A 10 -4.73 -20.65 26.46
N GLY A 11 -5.64 -21.08 25.60
CA GLY A 11 -6.23 -20.23 24.56
C GLY A 11 -5.29 -19.94 23.38
N ALA A 12 -4.30 -20.80 23.14
CA ALA A 12 -3.44 -20.72 21.97
C ALA A 12 -4.25 -20.94 20.68
N ARG A 13 -3.71 -20.44 19.57
CA ARG A 13 -4.26 -20.62 18.23
C ARG A 13 -3.20 -21.20 17.31
N LEU A 14 -3.64 -22.00 16.36
CA LEU A 14 -2.80 -22.59 15.34
C LEU A 14 -3.17 -22.00 13.98
N THR A 15 -2.16 -21.57 13.22
CA THR A 15 -2.31 -21.30 11.80
C THR A 15 -1.48 -22.31 11.01
N ILE A 16 -2.12 -22.95 10.05
CA ILE A 16 -1.53 -23.94 9.16
C ILE A 16 -1.35 -23.30 7.78
N TYR A 17 -0.18 -23.49 7.17
CA TYR A 17 0.19 -22.92 5.89
C TYR A 17 0.56 -24.02 4.91
N CYS A 18 -0.02 -23.98 3.72
CA CYS A 18 0.46 -24.79 2.61
C CYS A 18 1.72 -24.15 2.02
N HIS A 19 2.88 -24.77 2.29
CA HIS A 19 4.09 -24.47 1.55
C HIS A 19 3.97 -25.03 0.15
N THR A 20 4.53 -24.30 -0.79
CA THR A 20 4.53 -24.71 -2.18
C THR A 20 5.89 -24.38 -2.75
N ILE A 21 6.66 -25.43 -3.01
CA ILE A 21 7.90 -25.40 -3.76
C ILE A 21 7.55 -25.80 -5.19
N ASN A 22 7.34 -24.78 -6.06
CA ASN A 22 7.27 -24.79 -7.53
C ASN A 22 6.39 -25.85 -8.28
N PRO A 23 5.69 -25.48 -9.38
CA PRO A 23 5.72 -24.21 -10.10
C PRO A 23 4.62 -23.20 -9.69
N ARG A 24 3.76 -23.51 -8.71
CA ARG A 24 2.72 -22.57 -8.25
C ARG A 24 2.67 -22.53 -6.74
N ARG A 25 2.79 -21.31 -6.18
CA ARG A 25 2.54 -21.08 -4.76
C ARG A 25 1.04 -21.12 -4.49
N CYS A 26 0.58 -22.11 -3.74
CA CYS A 26 -0.81 -22.19 -3.29
C CYS A 26 -1.08 -21.08 -2.26
N GLY A 27 -0.15 -20.90 -1.31
CA GLY A 27 -0.22 -19.84 -0.30
C GLY A 27 -1.46 -19.92 0.59
N ASN A 28 -2.24 -21.00 0.54
CA ASN A 28 -3.42 -21.17 1.35
C ASN A 28 -3.02 -21.35 2.81
N SER A 29 -3.73 -20.69 3.71
CA SER A 29 -3.64 -20.91 5.13
C SER A 29 -5.03 -21.10 5.73
N TRP A 30 -5.08 -21.83 6.83
CA TRP A 30 -6.30 -22.01 7.60
C TRP A 30 -5.96 -22.21 9.07
N SER A 31 -6.92 -21.96 9.94
CA SER A 31 -6.73 -22.02 11.39
C SER A 31 -7.82 -22.92 11.99
N PRO A 32 -7.55 -24.22 12.21
CA PRO A 32 -8.49 -25.08 12.89
C PRO A 32 -8.66 -24.67 14.36
N SER A 33 -9.82 -24.96 14.95
CA SER A 33 -10.00 -24.73 16.39
C SER A 33 -9.18 -25.73 17.20
N MET A 34 -8.75 -25.33 18.40
CA MET A 34 -8.03 -26.23 19.30
C MET A 34 -8.88 -27.42 19.72
N ASP A 35 -10.20 -27.25 19.89
CA ASP A 35 -11.12 -28.35 20.15
C ASP A 35 -11.13 -29.39 19.03
N GLN A 36 -11.10 -28.94 17.77
CA GLN A 36 -11.00 -29.83 16.62
C GLN A 36 -9.68 -30.59 16.64
N MET A 37 -8.57 -29.93 17.00
CA MET A 37 -7.27 -30.60 17.13
C MET A 37 -7.29 -31.66 18.24
N VAL A 38 -7.83 -31.34 19.41
CA VAL A 38 -7.98 -32.28 20.54
C VAL A 38 -8.85 -33.48 20.14
N GLN A 39 -9.94 -33.26 19.40
CA GLN A 39 -10.80 -34.34 18.92
C GLN A 39 -10.06 -35.33 18.00
N TYR A 40 -9.18 -34.84 17.11
CA TYR A 40 -8.50 -35.69 16.14
C TYR A 40 -7.24 -36.38 16.66
N PHE A 41 -6.51 -35.74 17.58
CA PHE A 41 -5.21 -36.22 18.06
C PHE A 41 -5.21 -36.71 19.51
N GLY A 42 -6.22 -36.33 20.29
CA GLY A 42 -6.28 -36.54 21.73
C GLY A 42 -5.77 -35.33 22.52
N VAL A 43 -6.22 -35.21 23.76
CA VAL A 43 -5.89 -34.10 24.67
C VAL A 43 -4.40 -34.11 25.07
N ASP A 44 -3.82 -35.29 25.27
CA ASP A 44 -2.43 -35.48 25.73
C ASP A 44 -1.40 -35.47 24.59
N PHE A 45 -1.81 -35.16 23.36
CA PHE A 45 -0.91 -35.15 22.22
C PHE A 45 0.04 -33.95 22.27
N ASP A 46 1.36 -34.18 22.21
CA ASP A 46 2.38 -33.13 22.09
C ASP A 46 2.77 -32.93 20.60
N PRO A 47 2.35 -31.83 19.95
CA PRO A 47 2.67 -31.56 18.54
C PRO A 47 4.13 -31.14 18.30
N GLY A 48 4.87 -30.78 19.33
CA GLY A 48 6.31 -30.50 19.26
C GLY A 48 7.15 -31.77 19.25
N GLU A 49 6.84 -32.71 20.16
CA GLU A 49 7.52 -34.01 20.23
C GLU A 49 7.15 -34.90 19.04
N ARG A 50 5.87 -34.95 18.67
CA ARG A 50 5.36 -35.78 17.55
C ARG A 50 5.11 -34.98 16.28
N ARG A 51 5.98 -33.99 16.00
CA ARG A 51 5.83 -33.05 14.89
C ARG A 51 5.64 -33.70 13.51
N PRO A 52 6.43 -34.72 13.10
CA PRO A 52 6.24 -35.34 11.78
C PRO A 52 4.88 -36.03 11.62
N GLU A 53 4.39 -36.66 12.68
CA GLU A 53 3.06 -37.29 12.68
C GLU A 53 1.95 -36.25 12.62
N PHE A 54 2.09 -35.17 13.39
CA PHE A 54 1.17 -34.05 13.39
C PHE A 54 1.01 -33.45 11.99
N LEU A 55 2.13 -33.11 11.34
CA LEU A 55 2.11 -32.47 10.01
C LEU A 55 1.56 -33.39 8.90
N ARG A 56 1.84 -34.70 8.96
CA ARG A 56 1.40 -35.67 7.94
C ARG A 56 -0.12 -35.86 7.86
N ARG A 57 -0.87 -35.47 8.89
CA ARG A 57 -2.33 -35.54 8.92
C ARG A 57 -2.99 -34.41 8.13
N PHE A 58 -2.26 -33.34 7.81
CA PHE A 58 -2.82 -32.20 7.09
C PHE A 58 -2.63 -32.34 5.58
N VAL A 59 -3.67 -31.97 4.84
CA VAL A 59 -3.68 -31.90 3.38
C VAL A 59 -4.32 -30.57 3.01
N CYS A 60 -3.69 -29.81 2.11
CA CYS A 60 -4.26 -28.57 1.63
C CYS A 60 -5.50 -28.85 0.77
N GLU A 61 -6.65 -28.32 1.17
CA GLU A 61 -7.91 -28.46 0.42
C GLU A 61 -7.87 -27.84 -0.99
N LYS A 62 -7.03 -26.80 -1.19
CA LYS A 62 -6.98 -26.08 -2.47
C LYS A 62 -6.10 -26.77 -3.51
N CYS A 63 -4.97 -27.35 -3.11
CA CYS A 63 -4.00 -27.92 -4.05
C CYS A 63 -3.68 -29.41 -3.80
N GLY A 64 -4.26 -30.02 -2.76
CA GLY A 64 -4.05 -31.43 -2.40
C GLY A 64 -2.67 -31.77 -1.82
N GLN A 65 -1.79 -30.79 -1.64
CA GLN A 65 -0.42 -31.02 -1.19
C GLN A 65 -0.34 -31.22 0.34
N ARG A 66 0.70 -31.94 0.76
CA ARG A 66 1.01 -32.24 2.18
C ARG A 66 2.21 -31.45 2.73
N ASP A 67 2.78 -30.58 1.91
CA ASP A 67 3.86 -29.69 2.34
C ASP A 67 3.26 -28.57 3.17
N ILE A 68 3.23 -28.79 4.48
CA ILE A 68 2.51 -27.96 5.45
C ILE A 68 3.47 -27.44 6.51
N ALA A 69 3.39 -26.16 6.83
CA ALA A 69 3.96 -25.59 8.04
C ALA A 69 2.89 -25.07 8.99
N THR A 70 3.31 -24.79 10.21
CA THR A 70 2.44 -24.42 11.32
C THR A 70 3.08 -23.28 12.10
N THR A 71 2.29 -22.27 12.42
CA THR A 71 2.65 -21.22 13.36
C THR A 71 1.68 -21.24 14.53
N TRP A 72 2.24 -21.22 15.74
CA TRP A 72 1.47 -21.17 16.98
C TRP A 72 1.42 -19.72 17.46
N HIS A 73 0.22 -19.27 17.80
CA HIS A 73 -0.04 -17.94 18.33
C HIS A 73 -0.53 -18.07 19.77
N PRO A 74 0.08 -17.37 20.73
CA PRO A 74 -0.44 -17.31 22.09
C PRO A 74 -1.79 -16.54 22.12
N PRO A 75 -2.58 -16.65 23.20
CA PRO A 75 -3.86 -15.93 23.30
C PRO A 75 -3.64 -14.42 23.14
N ALA A 76 -4.59 -13.74 22.50
CA ALA A 76 -4.50 -12.31 22.17
C ALA A 76 -4.29 -11.40 23.38
N ASN A 77 -4.63 -11.87 24.58
CA ASN A 77 -4.51 -11.15 25.84
C ASN A 77 -3.34 -11.62 26.71
N THR A 78 -2.35 -12.34 26.15
CA THR A 78 -1.17 -12.75 26.93
C THR A 78 -0.44 -11.50 27.41
N PRO A 79 -0.43 -11.19 28.72
CA PRO A 79 0.35 -10.08 29.24
C PRO A 79 1.82 -10.49 29.08
N GLY A 80 2.55 -9.81 28.20
CA GLY A 80 3.99 -10.08 27.99
C GLY A 80 4.40 -10.60 26.61
N LEU A 81 3.51 -10.70 25.62
CA LEU A 81 3.90 -10.97 24.22
C LEU A 81 3.83 -9.76 23.29
N LEU A 82 3.59 -8.58 23.88
CA LEU A 82 3.88 -7.27 23.32
C LEU A 82 5.12 -6.64 24.00
N THR A 83 6.02 -7.46 24.56
CA THR A 83 7.34 -6.95 24.97
C THR A 83 8.32 -7.17 23.83
N GLY A 84 8.50 -6.16 22.98
CA GLY A 84 9.87 -5.79 22.59
C GLY A 84 10.63 -6.72 21.64
N GLN A 85 10.05 -7.79 21.11
CA GLN A 85 10.81 -8.85 20.43
C GLN A 85 10.31 -9.19 19.02
N GLY A 86 9.59 -8.26 18.38
CA GLY A 86 9.56 -8.26 16.92
C GLY A 86 10.89 -7.74 16.39
N SER A 87 11.40 -8.26 15.26
CA SER A 87 12.57 -7.71 14.56
C SER A 87 12.42 -6.25 14.08
N HIS A 88 11.30 -5.61 14.44
CA HIS A 88 10.90 -4.25 14.12
C HIS A 88 10.53 -3.43 15.37
N ASP A 89 10.75 -3.96 16.58
CA ASP A 89 10.50 -3.23 17.82
C ASP A 89 11.74 -2.43 18.20
N HIS A 90 11.77 -1.15 17.80
CA HIS A 90 12.91 -0.25 18.00
C HIS A 90 12.93 0.43 19.37
N GLY A 91 12.15 -0.05 20.33
CA GLY A 91 11.97 0.63 21.63
C GLY A 91 11.32 2.01 21.48
N PRO A 92 11.16 2.77 22.58
CA PRO A 92 10.65 4.13 22.50
C PRO A 92 11.61 5.00 21.69
N PRO A 93 11.11 5.81 20.74
CA PRO A 93 11.95 6.57 19.83
C PRO A 93 12.79 7.61 20.59
N ASN A 94 14.08 7.70 20.26
CA ASN A 94 14.98 8.66 20.90
C ASN A 94 14.51 10.10 20.62
N PRO A 95 14.18 10.91 21.64
CA PRO A 95 13.61 12.23 21.44
C PRO A 95 14.53 13.19 20.66
N VAL A 96 15.85 13.04 20.78
CA VAL A 96 16.83 13.83 20.02
C VAL A 96 16.80 13.46 18.54
N GLU A 97 16.70 12.17 18.24
CA GLU A 97 16.65 11.66 16.88
C GLU A 97 15.33 12.03 16.18
N VAL A 98 14.21 11.94 16.91
CA VAL A 98 12.89 12.37 16.41
C VAL A 98 12.89 13.87 16.09
N ALA A 99 13.47 14.71 16.94
CA ALA A 99 13.57 16.14 16.68
C ALA A 99 14.40 16.43 15.43
N ARG A 100 15.52 15.72 15.24
CA ARG A 100 16.36 15.83 14.03
C ARG A 100 15.60 15.41 12.77
N ILE A 101 14.96 14.23 12.78
CA ILE A 101 14.18 13.72 11.64
C ILE A 101 13.03 14.68 11.29
N ARG A 102 12.36 15.25 12.30
CA ARG A 102 11.30 16.24 12.08
C ARG A 102 11.84 17.50 11.41
N ALA A 103 12.99 18.01 11.86
CA ALA A 103 13.63 19.19 11.25
C ALA A 103 14.06 18.91 9.79
N GLU A 104 14.66 17.75 9.53
CA GLU A 104 15.03 17.32 8.17
C GLU A 104 13.79 17.19 7.27
N TYR A 105 12.69 16.64 7.78
CA TYR A 105 11.42 16.53 7.06
C TYR A 105 10.81 17.89 6.73
N GLU A 106 10.77 18.82 7.69
CA GLU A 106 10.24 20.17 7.47
C GLU A 106 11.06 20.94 6.45
N GLN A 107 12.39 20.83 6.49
CA GLN A 107 13.28 21.42 5.50
C GLN A 107 13.05 20.82 4.10
N GLY A 108 12.95 19.49 4.00
CA GLY A 108 12.66 18.80 2.75
C GLY A 108 11.31 19.20 2.15
N LYS A 109 10.29 19.36 3.00
CA LYS A 109 8.96 19.82 2.60
C LYS A 109 9.00 21.25 2.02
N ALA A 110 9.70 22.17 2.68
CA ALA A 110 9.84 23.55 2.19
C ALA A 110 10.55 23.62 0.83
N ILE A 111 11.59 22.79 0.63
CA ILE A 111 12.30 22.68 -0.66
C ILE A 111 11.35 22.14 -1.75
N ALA A 112 10.61 21.07 -1.45
CA ALA A 112 9.66 20.48 -2.39
C ALA A 112 8.55 21.47 -2.80
N GLU A 113 8.01 22.25 -1.86
CA GLU A 113 7.02 23.29 -2.14
C GLU A 113 7.58 24.39 -3.04
N MET A 114 8.82 24.83 -2.80
CA MET A 114 9.50 25.81 -3.66
C MET A 114 9.68 25.29 -5.09
N HIS A 115 10.13 24.04 -5.26
CA HIS A 115 10.29 23.43 -6.59
C HIS A 115 8.96 23.30 -7.32
N LYS A 116 7.88 22.95 -6.61
CA LYS A 116 6.53 22.88 -7.20
C LYS A 116 6.06 24.25 -7.68
N ALA A 117 6.22 25.30 -6.86
CA ALA A 117 5.85 26.65 -7.24
C ALA A 117 6.64 27.15 -8.46
N ASN A 118 7.95 26.86 -8.53
CA ASN A 118 8.77 27.20 -9.69
C ASN A 118 8.34 26.45 -10.96
N ALA A 119 8.00 25.16 -10.85
CA ALA A 119 7.50 24.38 -11.98
C ALA A 119 6.15 24.91 -12.49
N ASP A 120 5.24 25.28 -11.58
CA ASP A 120 3.95 25.86 -11.93
C ASP A 120 4.11 27.23 -12.63
N ARG A 121 5.04 28.08 -12.15
CA ARG A 121 5.37 29.35 -12.80
C ARG A 121 5.89 29.14 -14.23
N MET A 122 6.86 28.24 -14.42
CA MET A 122 7.39 27.94 -15.76
C MET A 122 6.31 27.40 -16.71
N ARG A 123 5.39 26.58 -16.20
CA ARG A 123 4.25 26.09 -16.99
C ARG A 123 3.32 27.22 -17.42
N GLN A 124 3.01 28.17 -16.53
CA GLN A 124 2.18 29.32 -16.86
C GLN A 124 2.84 30.23 -17.90
N GLU A 125 4.15 30.48 -17.76
CA GLU A 125 4.94 31.25 -18.73
C GLU A 125 4.93 30.58 -20.11
N ALA A 126 5.10 29.25 -20.17
CA ALA A 126 5.03 28.49 -21.42
C ALA A 126 3.65 28.58 -22.09
N LEU A 127 2.56 28.45 -21.32
CA LEU A 127 1.20 28.58 -21.83
C LEU A 127 0.91 30.00 -22.34
N ALA A 128 1.40 31.03 -21.63
CA ALA A 128 1.25 32.42 -22.05
C ALA A 128 2.01 32.69 -23.36
N ALA A 129 3.23 32.17 -23.51
CA ALA A 129 4.02 32.27 -24.72
C ALA A 129 3.36 31.56 -25.91
N GLU A 130 2.82 30.35 -25.70
CA GLU A 130 2.11 29.61 -26.74
C GLU A 130 0.83 30.33 -27.19
N LYS A 131 0.07 30.90 -26.24
CA LYS A 131 -1.12 31.70 -26.53
C LYS A 131 -0.78 32.97 -27.33
N ALA A 132 0.31 33.66 -26.97
CA ALA A 132 0.80 34.81 -27.72
C ALA A 132 1.21 34.44 -29.15
N ARG A 133 1.91 33.31 -29.33
CA ARG A 133 2.30 32.79 -30.65
C ARG A 133 1.08 32.46 -31.51
N LYS A 134 0.10 31.74 -30.96
CA LYS A 134 -1.16 31.41 -31.65
C LYS A 134 -1.96 32.66 -32.02
N LYS A 135 -1.97 33.69 -31.16
CA LYS A 135 -2.62 34.97 -31.46
C LYS A 135 -1.93 35.68 -32.63
N LEU A 136 -0.60 35.80 -32.60
CA LEU A 136 0.18 36.41 -33.69
C LEU A 136 -0.06 35.69 -35.02
N GLN A 137 -0.03 34.36 -35.02
CA GLN A 137 -0.31 33.55 -36.21
C GLN A 137 -1.71 33.83 -36.76
N ARG A 138 -2.74 33.87 -35.90
CA ARG A 138 -4.11 34.22 -36.30
C ARG A 138 -4.20 35.63 -36.86
N ASP A 139 -3.53 36.60 -36.25
CA ASP A 139 -3.55 38.00 -36.70
C ASP A 139 -2.87 38.16 -38.08
N LEU A 140 -1.84 37.36 -38.37
CA LEU A 140 -1.20 37.25 -39.69
C LEU A 140 -2.12 36.57 -40.72
N GLU A 141 -2.70 35.42 -40.39
CA GLU A 141 -3.58 34.64 -41.27
C GLU A 141 -4.88 35.38 -41.61
N THR A 142 -5.45 36.12 -40.65
CA THR A 142 -6.69 36.88 -40.85
C THR A 142 -6.48 38.26 -41.49
N GLY A 143 -5.24 38.64 -41.77
CA GLY A 143 -4.93 39.95 -42.38
C GLY A 143 -5.35 41.14 -41.51
N ARG A 144 -5.49 40.97 -40.18
CA ARG A 144 -5.88 42.08 -39.28
C ARG A 144 -4.82 43.18 -39.17
N GLN A 145 -3.61 42.91 -39.68
CA GLN A 145 -2.54 43.89 -39.88
C GLN A 145 -2.60 44.59 -41.27
N ILE A 146 -3.74 44.62 -41.95
CA ILE A 146 -3.90 45.50 -43.11
C ILE A 146 -3.81 46.95 -42.60
N ILE A 147 -2.65 47.57 -42.83
CA ILE A 147 -2.48 49.02 -42.83
C ILE A 147 -3.37 49.54 -43.96
N GLY A 148 -4.57 49.94 -43.61
CA GLY A 148 -5.58 50.49 -44.51
C GLY A 148 -6.71 51.07 -43.68
N PRO A 149 -7.44 52.08 -44.20
CA PRO A 149 -8.52 52.73 -43.46
C PRO A 149 -9.54 51.67 -42.99
N PRO A 150 -10.08 51.79 -41.77
CA PRO A 150 -10.99 50.79 -41.21
C PRO A 150 -12.14 50.53 -42.18
N ASN A 151 -12.43 49.25 -42.44
CA ASN A 151 -13.49 48.84 -43.36
C ASN A 151 -14.82 49.49 -42.92
N PRO A 152 -15.40 50.42 -43.71
CA PRO A 152 -16.59 51.19 -43.31
C PRO A 152 -17.85 50.32 -43.17
N TRP A 153 -17.78 49.05 -43.58
CA TRP A 153 -18.90 48.11 -43.56
C TRP A 153 -18.84 47.12 -42.38
N ALA A 154 -17.76 47.11 -41.59
CA ALA A 154 -17.56 46.14 -40.49
C ALA A 154 -18.57 46.28 -39.34
N GLY A 155 -19.17 47.46 -39.17
CA GLY A 155 -20.21 47.73 -38.16
C GLY A 155 -21.66 47.63 -38.67
N ARG A 156 -21.90 47.35 -39.95
CA ARG A 156 -23.28 47.25 -40.46
C ARG A 156 -23.91 45.94 -40.00
N LYS A 157 -24.89 46.03 -39.09
CA LYS A 157 -25.81 44.93 -38.79
C LYS A 157 -26.45 44.46 -40.11
N LYS A 158 -26.29 43.19 -40.47
CA LYS A 158 -27.02 42.57 -41.59
C LYS A 158 -28.52 42.82 -41.38
N GLY A 159 -29.14 43.60 -42.26
CA GLY A 159 -30.61 43.70 -42.33
C GLY A 159 -31.26 45.07 -42.09
N ARG A 160 -30.56 46.20 -42.17
CA ARG A 160 -31.25 47.50 -42.30
C ARG A 160 -30.78 48.27 -43.54
N TRP A 161 -31.52 48.08 -44.62
CA TRP A 161 -31.57 49.02 -45.73
C TRP A 161 -32.59 50.10 -45.36
N LEU A 162 -32.09 51.27 -44.97
CA LEU A 162 -32.69 52.60 -45.15
C LEU A 162 -31.54 53.56 -45.41
#